data_AF-A0A2S4HSK5-F1
#
_entry.id   AF-A0A2S4HSK5-F1
#
_cell.length_a   1.000
_cell.length_b   1.000
_cell.length_c   1.000
_cell.angle_alpha   90.00
_cell.angle_beta   90.00
_cell.angle_gamma   90.00
#
_symmetry.space_group_name_H-M   'P 1'
#
loop_
_entity.id
_entity.type
_entity.pdbx_description
1 polymer ?
#
loop_
_entity_poly.entity_id
_entity_poly.type
_entity_poly.pdbx_seq_one_letter_code
_entity_poly.pdbx_strand_id
1 'polypeptide(L)'
;MYKLIRVDEATSGFFGLKMPLYSVLYSCWETERLLETAGLVELARRTLNITSSVWLNRKTCRSRLGYDVSTLRLDQVKVRCAEHLGCFDSMDTNLTVLQITSASPIFLQLQHSLKDEVDVGSEALLFLFISKNSPDSDIRTNWLRAGFLAQQLSIIAADEGFGSFTSHGYEAPEGKAGETGTIEYVLWIG
;
A
#
# COMPACT_ATOMS: atom_id res chain seq x y z
N MET A 1 12.99 -15.48 22.69
CA MET A 1 14.09 -14.48 22.64
C MET A 1 14.22 -14.05 21.18
N TYR A 2 13.53 -12.96 20.79
CA TYR A 2 13.51 -12.52 19.39
C TYR A 2 14.79 -11.73 19.08
N LYS A 3 15.60 -12.21 18.12
CA LYS A 3 16.77 -11.47 17.64
C LYS A 3 16.27 -10.25 16.85
N LEU A 4 16.48 -9.06 17.43
CA LEU A 4 16.32 -7.79 16.73
C LEU A 4 17.21 -7.79 15.48
N ILE A 5 16.60 -7.66 14.31
CA ILE A 5 17.31 -7.45 13.05
C ILE A 5 17.94 -6.05 13.13
N ARG A 6 19.27 -5.98 13.18
CA ARG A 6 20.02 -4.72 13.15
C ARG A 6 19.89 -4.10 11.76
N VAL A 7 19.30 -2.91 11.71
CA VAL A 7 18.88 -2.17 10.50
C VAL A 7 20.03 -1.34 9.89
N ASP A 8 21.29 -1.55 10.29
CA ASP A 8 22.29 -0.48 10.18
C ASP A 8 23.22 -0.48 8.96
N GLU A 9 23.31 -1.53 8.13
CA GLU A 9 24.23 -1.50 6.97
C GLU A 9 23.55 -1.79 5.63
N ALA A 10 22.56 -2.68 5.58
CA ALA A 10 21.80 -2.99 4.37
C ALA A 10 20.90 -1.83 3.90
N THR A 11 20.51 -0.92 4.80
CA THR A 11 19.60 0.20 4.50
C THR A 11 20.23 1.38 3.81
N SER A 12 21.57 1.51 3.88
CA SER A 12 22.32 2.55 3.17
C SER A 12 22.12 2.50 1.65
N GLY A 13 21.98 1.29 1.07
CA GLY A 13 21.63 1.09 -0.34
C GLY A 13 20.16 1.35 -0.68
N PHE A 14 19.25 1.25 0.30
CA PHE A 14 17.80 1.47 0.10
C PHE A 14 17.41 2.94 0.05
N PHE A 15 18.19 3.85 0.66
CA PHE A 15 17.98 5.30 0.54
C PHE A 15 18.12 5.81 -0.91
N GLY A 16 18.89 5.12 -1.76
CA GLY A 16 19.03 5.45 -3.18
C GLY A 16 17.85 5.05 -4.06
N LEU A 17 16.96 4.17 -3.60
CA LEU A 17 16.02 3.44 -4.46
C LEU A 17 14.58 3.99 -4.44
N LYS A 18 14.28 5.02 -3.64
CA LYS A 18 12.92 5.61 -3.52
C LYS A 18 11.79 4.58 -3.27
N MET A 19 12.14 3.44 -2.68
CA MET A 19 11.21 2.39 -2.30
C MET A 19 10.77 2.56 -0.84
N PRO A 20 9.52 2.25 -0.47
CA PRO A 20 9.14 2.21 0.94
C PRO A 20 9.92 1.10 1.65
N LEU A 21 10.68 1.50 2.68
CA LEU A 21 11.52 0.62 3.50
C LEU A 21 10.75 -0.59 4.05
N TYR A 22 9.44 -0.45 4.26
CA TYR A 22 8.58 -1.47 4.88
C TYR A 22 8.32 -2.67 3.99
N SER A 23 8.20 -2.47 2.67
CA SER A 23 8.07 -3.57 1.71
C SER A 23 9.33 -4.42 1.68
N VAL A 24 10.50 -3.79 1.86
CA VAL A 24 11.79 -4.47 1.96
C VAL A 24 11.89 -5.27 3.25
N LEU A 25 11.49 -4.65 4.37
CA LEU A 25 11.49 -5.32 5.68
C LEU A 25 10.54 -6.52 5.71
N TYR A 26 9.34 -6.41 5.12
CA TYR A 26 8.39 -7.51 5.08
C TYR A 26 8.90 -8.71 4.27
N SER A 27 9.37 -8.50 3.04
CA SER A 27 9.87 -9.59 2.21
C SER A 27 11.12 -10.28 2.79
N CYS A 28 12.01 -9.52 3.42
CA CYS A 28 13.17 -10.08 4.12
C CYS A 28 12.75 -10.90 5.36
N TRP A 29 11.69 -10.48 6.06
CA TRP A 29 11.14 -11.21 7.19
C TRP A 29 10.47 -12.52 6.76
N GLU A 30 9.58 -12.47 5.76
CA GLU A 30 8.83 -13.65 5.27
C GLU A 30 9.76 -14.75 4.73
N THR A 31 10.85 -14.36 4.07
CA THR A 31 11.78 -15.33 3.45
C THR A 31 12.93 -15.76 4.35
N GLU A 32 13.00 -15.26 5.60
CA GLU A 32 14.09 -15.46 6.56
C GLU A 32 15.49 -15.19 5.97
N ARG A 33 15.58 -14.35 4.93
CA ARG A 33 16.81 -14.07 4.17
C ARG A 33 17.02 -12.56 4.02
N LEU A 34 18.29 -12.16 3.99
CA LEU A 34 18.69 -10.86 3.48
C LEU A 34 18.46 -10.87 1.96
N LEU A 35 17.38 -10.25 1.51
CA LEU A 35 17.15 -10.05 0.09
C LEU A 35 17.86 -8.77 -0.37
N GLU A 36 18.80 -8.90 -1.30
CA GLU A 36 19.26 -7.77 -2.07
C GLU A 36 18.09 -7.19 -2.88
N THR A 37 18.11 -5.89 -3.17
CA THR A 37 17.05 -5.19 -3.92
C THR A 37 16.60 -5.94 -5.17
N ALA A 38 17.56 -6.49 -5.94
CA ALA A 38 17.27 -7.25 -7.15
C ALA A 38 16.39 -8.48 -6.88
N GLY A 39 16.60 -9.17 -5.75
CA GLY A 39 15.80 -10.31 -5.32
C GLY A 39 14.37 -9.91 -4.91
N LEU A 40 14.20 -8.73 -4.33
CA LEU A 40 12.88 -8.20 -3.96
C LEU A 40 12.08 -7.73 -5.18
N VAL A 41 12.74 -7.04 -6.11
CA VAL A 41 12.15 -6.66 -7.40
C VAL A 41 11.74 -7.89 -8.19
N GLU A 42 12.56 -8.95 -8.19
CA GLU A 42 12.26 -10.22 -8.85
C GLU A 42 11.09 -10.96 -8.18
N LEU A 43 11.02 -10.96 -6.85
CA LEU A 43 9.88 -11.53 -6.11
C LEU A 43 8.59 -10.80 -6.47
N ALA A 44 8.60 -9.47 -6.42
CA ALA A 44 7.43 -8.67 -6.75
C ALA A 44 7.04 -8.76 -8.24
N ARG A 45 8.03 -8.88 -9.14
CA ARG A 45 7.80 -9.14 -10.57
C ARG A 45 7.03 -10.42 -10.79
N ARG A 46 7.42 -11.50 -10.12
CA ARG A 46 6.73 -12.80 -10.24
C ARG A 46 5.29 -12.73 -9.76
N THR A 47 5.01 -11.88 -8.76
CA THR A 47 3.67 -11.71 -8.23
C THR A 47 2.78 -10.85 -9.15
N LEU A 48 3.34 -9.83 -9.81
CA LEU A 48 2.55 -8.81 -10.54
C LEU A 48 2.72 -8.82 -12.07
N ASN A 49 3.64 -9.59 -12.61
CA ASN A 49 3.98 -9.66 -14.04
C ASN A 49 4.29 -8.29 -14.69
N ILE A 50 5.07 -7.46 -14.01
CA ILE A 50 5.44 -6.08 -14.39
C ILE A 50 6.93 -5.93 -14.66
N THR A 51 7.35 -4.88 -15.38
CA THR A 51 8.78 -4.65 -15.65
C THR A 51 9.50 -4.05 -14.43
N SER A 52 10.81 -4.34 -14.30
CA SER A 52 11.64 -3.76 -13.23
C SER A 52 11.70 -2.22 -13.29
N SER A 53 11.55 -1.64 -14.48
CA SER A 53 11.56 -0.18 -14.66
C SER A 53 10.34 0.47 -14.02
N VAL A 54 9.15 -0.13 -14.07
CA VAL A 54 7.95 0.41 -13.40
C VAL A 54 8.16 0.44 -11.89
N TRP A 55 8.70 -0.63 -11.33
CA TRP A 55 8.99 -0.73 -9.91
C TRP A 55 9.99 0.34 -9.43
N LEU A 56 11.08 0.53 -10.17
CA LEU A 56 12.13 1.51 -9.84
C LEU A 56 11.70 2.96 -10.09
N ASN A 57 10.80 3.18 -11.05
CA ASN A 57 10.35 4.52 -11.42
C ASN A 57 9.05 4.94 -10.73
N ARG A 58 8.39 4.04 -9.99
CA ARG A 58 7.23 4.38 -9.15
C ARG A 58 7.66 5.48 -8.17
N LYS A 59 6.94 6.60 -8.21
CA LYS A 59 7.17 7.76 -7.34
C LYS A 59 5.94 8.03 -6.52
N THR A 60 6.16 8.55 -5.31
CA THR A 60 5.08 9.08 -4.50
C THR A 60 4.62 10.39 -5.14
N CYS A 61 3.35 10.47 -5.51
CA CYS A 61 2.73 11.66 -6.10
C CYS A 61 1.81 12.29 -5.05
N ARG A 62 1.97 13.59 -4.78
CA ARG A 62 1.15 14.31 -3.78
C ARG A 62 0.29 15.42 -4.38
N SER A 63 0.35 15.58 -5.69
CA SER A 63 -0.29 16.70 -6.38
C SER A 63 -1.25 16.16 -7.42
N ARG A 64 -2.47 16.71 -7.45
CA ARG A 64 -3.46 16.42 -8.48
C ARG A 64 -3.79 14.94 -8.66
N LEU A 65 -3.76 14.13 -7.59
CA LEU A 65 -4.20 12.74 -7.66
C LEU A 65 -5.69 12.69 -7.97
N GLY A 66 -6.12 11.99 -9.03
CA GLY A 66 -7.54 11.89 -9.35
C GLY A 66 -8.12 13.15 -10.02
N TYR A 67 -7.28 14.03 -10.57
CA TYR A 67 -7.70 15.14 -11.43
C TYR A 67 -7.48 14.77 -12.90
N ASP A 68 -8.47 15.03 -13.75
CA ASP A 68 -8.38 14.85 -15.21
C ASP A 68 -7.93 13.43 -15.63
N VAL A 69 -8.38 12.42 -14.88
CA VAL A 69 -7.98 11.02 -15.08
C VAL A 69 -8.77 10.38 -16.22
N SER A 70 -8.08 9.60 -17.06
CA SER A 70 -8.74 8.68 -18.00
C SER A 70 -9.50 7.60 -17.23
N THR A 71 -10.83 7.66 -17.26
CA THR A 71 -11.72 6.71 -16.57
C THR A 71 -11.45 5.26 -16.97
N LEU A 72 -11.20 5.00 -18.26
CA LEU A 72 -10.88 3.66 -18.77
C LEU A 72 -9.62 3.07 -18.13
N ARG A 73 -8.54 3.85 -18.02
CA ARG A 73 -7.27 3.37 -17.44
C ARG A 73 -7.37 3.22 -15.93
N LEU A 74 -8.11 4.12 -15.27
CA LEU A 74 -8.36 4.00 -13.84
C LEU A 74 -9.19 2.76 -13.51
N ASP A 75 -10.16 2.41 -14.35
CA ASP A 75 -10.94 1.18 -14.19
C ASP A 75 -10.07 -0.08 -14.37
N GLN A 76 -9.10 -0.05 -15.29
CA GLN A 76 -8.09 -1.13 -15.41
C GLN A 76 -7.27 -1.28 -14.13
N VAL A 77 -6.84 -0.16 -13.52
CA VAL A 77 -6.17 -0.20 -12.20
C VAL A 77 -7.07 -0.80 -11.14
N LYS A 78 -8.35 -0.40 -11.06
CA LYS A 78 -9.31 -0.96 -10.10
C LYS A 78 -9.42 -2.48 -10.24
N VAL A 79 -9.58 -2.97 -11.47
CA VAL A 79 -9.70 -4.42 -11.76
C VAL A 79 -8.44 -5.15 -11.34
N ARG A 80 -7.25 -4.68 -11.76
CA ARG A 80 -5.98 -5.33 -11.41
C ARG A 80 -5.70 -5.32 -9.91
N CYS A 81 -6.03 -4.22 -9.23
CA CYS A 81 -5.94 -4.15 -7.77
C CYS A 81 -6.90 -5.15 -7.11
N ALA A 82 -8.14 -5.25 -7.57
CA ALA A 82 -9.12 -6.20 -7.03
C ALA A 82 -8.71 -7.66 -7.25
N GLU A 83 -8.18 -8.01 -8.42
CA GLU A 83 -7.64 -9.35 -8.71
C GLU A 83 -6.47 -9.69 -7.78
N HIS A 84 -5.52 -8.76 -7.62
CA HIS A 84 -4.36 -8.93 -6.74
C HIS A 84 -4.77 -9.11 -5.27
N LEU A 85 -5.73 -8.31 -4.80
CA LEU A 85 -6.28 -8.44 -3.45
C LEU A 85 -7.05 -9.75 -3.27
N GLY A 86 -7.81 -10.21 -4.27
CA GLY A 86 -8.50 -11.50 -4.23
C GLY A 86 -7.55 -12.69 -4.07
N CYS A 87 -6.36 -12.63 -4.68
CA CYS A 87 -5.32 -13.64 -4.44
C CYS A 87 -4.77 -13.57 -3.00
N PHE A 88 -4.64 -12.37 -2.43
CA PHE A 88 -4.12 -12.16 -1.08
C PHE A 88 -5.13 -12.57 0.01
N ASP A 89 -6.39 -12.19 -0.12
CA ASP A 89 -7.45 -12.49 0.85
C ASP A 89 -7.68 -14.00 1.03
N SER A 90 -7.34 -14.81 0.02
CA SER A 90 -7.36 -16.27 0.13
C SER A 90 -6.32 -16.86 1.09
N MET A 91 -5.31 -16.06 1.47
CA MET A 91 -4.14 -16.47 2.26
C MET A 91 -4.07 -15.84 3.65
N ASP A 92 -4.76 -14.72 3.90
CA ASP A 92 -4.61 -13.95 5.14
C ASP A 92 -5.95 -13.46 5.69
N THR A 93 -6.24 -13.76 6.96
CA THR A 93 -7.50 -13.42 7.62
C THR A 93 -7.39 -12.21 8.55
N ASN A 94 -6.19 -11.69 8.80
CA ASN A 94 -5.90 -10.67 9.83
C ASN A 94 -5.75 -9.24 9.29
N LEU A 95 -5.68 -9.07 7.98
CA LEU A 95 -5.63 -7.77 7.31
C LEU A 95 -6.77 -7.68 6.31
N THR A 96 -7.64 -6.69 6.46
CA THR A 96 -8.72 -6.38 5.53
C THR A 96 -8.32 -5.18 4.67
N VAL A 97 -8.48 -5.26 3.35
CA VAL A 97 -8.28 -4.11 2.45
C VAL A 97 -9.62 -3.65 1.89
N LEU A 98 -10.00 -2.41 2.19
CA LEU A 98 -11.26 -1.82 1.72
C LEU A 98 -10.99 -0.77 0.65
N GLN A 99 -11.62 -0.91 -0.52
CA GLN A 99 -11.71 0.18 -1.49
C GLN A 99 -12.87 1.11 -1.12
N ILE A 100 -12.59 2.40 -0.99
CA ILE A 100 -13.55 3.44 -0.61
C ILE A 100 -13.83 4.33 -1.81
N THR A 101 -15.11 4.61 -2.07
CA THR A 101 -15.55 5.48 -3.16
C THR A 101 -15.52 6.94 -2.75
N SER A 102 -15.37 7.86 -3.71
CA SER A 102 -15.35 9.31 -3.47
C SER A 102 -16.64 9.88 -2.90
N ALA A 103 -17.76 9.18 -3.08
CA ALA A 103 -19.04 9.53 -2.43
C ALA A 103 -19.09 9.17 -0.94
N SER A 104 -18.12 8.41 -0.42
CA SER A 104 -18.10 7.99 0.98
C SER A 104 -17.72 9.15 1.91
N PRO A 105 -18.42 9.36 3.05
CA PRO A 105 -18.01 10.32 4.06
C PRO A 105 -16.57 10.11 4.56
N ILE A 106 -16.11 8.86 4.60
CA ILE A 106 -14.73 8.50 5.00
C ILE A 106 -13.72 9.08 4.03
N PHE A 107 -14.02 9.02 2.73
CA PHE A 107 -13.16 9.59 1.69
C PHE A 107 -13.00 11.09 1.91
N LEU A 108 -14.12 11.80 2.05
CA LEU A 108 -14.14 13.25 2.25
C LEU A 108 -13.44 13.67 3.54
N GLN A 109 -13.62 12.91 4.62
CA GLN A 109 -12.96 13.15 5.89
C GLN A 109 -11.44 13.00 5.79
N LEU A 110 -10.96 11.90 5.21
CA LEU A 110 -9.52 11.64 5.04
C LEU A 110 -8.89 12.61 4.04
N GLN A 111 -9.59 12.96 2.97
CA GLN A 111 -9.17 14.00 2.03
C GLN A 111 -9.03 15.34 2.76
N HIS A 112 -9.98 15.71 3.61
CA HIS A 112 -9.90 16.96 4.37
C HIS A 112 -8.76 16.96 5.39
N SER A 113 -8.54 15.84 6.11
CA SER A 113 -7.47 15.74 7.09
C SER A 113 -6.08 15.83 6.46
N LEU A 114 -5.98 15.52 5.17
CA LEU A 114 -4.71 15.49 4.43
C LEU A 114 -4.52 16.63 3.44
N LYS A 115 -5.40 17.63 3.44
CA LYS A 115 -5.38 18.73 2.46
C LYS A 115 -4.06 19.50 2.38
N ASP A 116 -3.28 19.52 3.46
CA ASP A 116 -1.99 20.21 3.54
C ASP A 116 -0.81 19.30 3.11
N GLU A 117 -1.05 17.99 2.98
CA GLU A 117 -0.05 16.98 2.63
C GLU A 117 -0.21 16.44 1.20
N VAL A 118 -1.44 16.33 0.71
CA VAL A 118 -1.77 15.80 -0.61
C VAL A 118 -2.99 16.50 -1.19
N ASP A 119 -2.88 16.82 -2.48
CA ASP A 119 -3.96 17.37 -3.30
C ASP A 119 -4.64 16.24 -4.07
N VAL A 120 -5.89 15.94 -3.68
CA VAL A 120 -6.69 14.79 -4.14
C VAL A 120 -7.99 15.28 -4.75
N GLY A 121 -8.34 14.77 -5.93
CA GLY A 121 -9.56 15.04 -6.68
C GLY A 121 -10.62 13.97 -6.50
N SER A 122 -11.79 14.18 -7.12
CA SER A 122 -12.96 13.30 -6.97
C SER A 122 -12.79 11.92 -7.60
N GLU A 123 -11.89 11.77 -8.56
CA GLU A 123 -11.67 10.51 -9.28
C GLU A 123 -10.56 9.65 -8.66
N ALA A 124 -9.95 10.07 -7.55
CA ALA A 124 -8.92 9.27 -6.91
C ALA A 124 -9.51 7.96 -6.33
N LEU A 125 -8.74 6.88 -6.38
CA LEU A 125 -9.04 5.66 -5.65
C LEU A 125 -8.47 5.77 -4.25
N LEU A 126 -9.26 5.33 -3.27
CA LEU A 126 -8.86 5.22 -1.88
C LEU A 126 -8.90 3.75 -1.44
N PHE A 127 -7.79 3.25 -0.92
CA PHE A 127 -7.70 1.94 -0.26
C PHE A 127 -7.32 2.12 1.20
N LEU A 128 -8.05 1.46 2.09
CA LEU A 128 -7.77 1.39 3.53
C LEU A 128 -7.28 0.00 3.89
N PHE A 129 -6.17 -0.07 4.61
CA PHE A 129 -5.59 -1.31 5.12
C PHE A 129 -5.87 -1.40 6.61
N ILE A 130 -6.78 -2.30 6.99
CA ILE A 130 -7.34 -2.39 8.33
C ILE A 130 -6.87 -3.69 8.96
N SER A 131 -6.07 -3.60 10.02
CA SER A 131 -5.71 -4.77 10.81
C SER A 131 -6.86 -5.15 11.74
N LYS A 132 -7.17 -6.46 11.83
CA LYS A 132 -8.09 -6.95 12.84
C LYS A 132 -7.40 -7.00 14.19
N ASN A 133 -8.10 -6.53 15.22
CA ASN A 133 -7.71 -6.75 16.60
C ASN A 133 -7.98 -8.22 16.94
N SER A 134 -6.94 -9.05 16.86
CA SER A 134 -6.98 -10.47 17.21
C SER A 134 -5.88 -10.75 18.24
N PRO A 135 -6.11 -11.63 19.23
CA PRO A 135 -5.04 -12.07 20.14
C PRO A 135 -3.86 -12.72 19.41
N ASP A 136 -4.12 -13.28 18.23
CA ASP A 136 -3.13 -13.95 17.38
C ASP A 136 -2.51 -13.00 16.33
N SER A 137 -2.97 -11.75 16.24
CA SER A 137 -2.40 -10.78 15.29
C SER A 137 -1.19 -10.08 15.88
N ASP A 138 -0.02 -10.32 15.28
CA ASP A 138 1.16 -9.49 15.52
C ASP A 138 0.97 -8.17 14.75
N ILE A 139 0.72 -7.10 15.50
CA ILE A 139 0.54 -5.73 15.00
C ILE A 139 1.68 -5.33 14.06
N ARG A 140 2.93 -5.70 14.37
CA ARG A 140 4.09 -5.37 13.55
C ARG A 140 4.08 -6.13 12.23
N THR A 141 3.65 -7.38 12.26
CA THR A 141 3.50 -8.20 11.06
C THR A 141 2.40 -7.66 10.15
N ASN A 142 1.22 -7.34 10.70
CA ASN A 142 0.11 -6.77 9.93
C ASN A 142 0.47 -5.42 9.30
N TRP A 143 1.17 -4.58 10.05
CA TRP A 143 1.65 -3.29 9.55
C TRP A 143 2.67 -3.46 8.41
N LEU A 144 3.62 -4.39 8.54
CA LEU A 144 4.58 -4.68 7.46
C LEU A 144 3.88 -5.25 6.21
N ARG A 145 2.87 -6.12 6.39
CA ARG A 145 2.03 -6.67 5.31
C ARG A 145 1.26 -5.58 4.59
N ALA A 146 0.58 -4.71 5.34
CA ALA A 146 -0.15 -3.59 4.80
C ALA A 146 0.76 -2.69 3.96
N GLY A 147 1.97 -2.38 4.45
CA GLY A 147 2.96 -1.61 3.70
C GLY A 147 3.46 -2.32 2.44
N PHE A 148 3.60 -3.65 2.45
CA PHE A 148 3.97 -4.43 1.27
C PHE A 148 2.86 -4.42 0.21
N LEU A 149 1.61 -4.65 0.60
CA LEU A 149 0.47 -4.61 -0.31
C LEU A 149 0.22 -3.21 -0.88
N ALA A 150 0.28 -2.17 -0.04
CA ALA A 150 0.12 -0.80 -0.49
C ALA A 150 1.15 -0.42 -1.56
N GLN A 151 2.38 -0.95 -1.43
CA GLN A 151 3.42 -0.81 -2.44
C GLN A 151 3.06 -1.58 -3.72
N GLN A 152 2.61 -2.83 -3.64
CA GLN A 152 2.19 -3.60 -4.81
C GLN A 152 1.07 -2.90 -5.59
N LEU A 153 0.04 -2.39 -4.90
CA LEU A 153 -1.04 -1.61 -5.53
C LEU A 153 -0.53 -0.31 -6.16
N SER A 154 0.41 0.38 -5.50
CA SER A 154 1.05 1.59 -6.06
C SER A 154 1.80 1.33 -7.35
N ILE A 155 2.29 0.10 -7.56
CA ILE A 155 3.03 -0.25 -8.76
C ILE A 155 2.12 -0.71 -9.89
N ILE A 156 1.01 -1.38 -9.57
CA ILE A 156 -0.09 -1.58 -10.52
C ILE A 156 -0.53 -0.21 -11.07
N ALA A 157 -0.71 0.78 -10.19
CA ALA A 157 -1.02 2.14 -10.59
C ALA A 157 0.05 2.76 -11.50
N ALA A 158 1.33 2.64 -11.13
CA ALA A 158 2.44 3.19 -11.92
C ALA A 158 2.59 2.52 -13.30
N ASP A 159 2.29 1.23 -13.42
CA ASP A 159 2.28 0.49 -14.70
C ASP A 159 1.25 1.11 -15.67
N GLU A 160 0.12 1.54 -15.12
CA GLU A 160 -0.92 2.28 -15.84
C GLU A 160 -0.68 3.80 -15.88
N GLY A 161 0.52 4.27 -15.52
CA GLY A 161 0.92 5.67 -15.60
C GLY A 161 0.30 6.59 -14.55
N PHE A 162 -0.25 6.04 -13.46
CA PHE A 162 -0.82 6.81 -12.36
C PHE A 162 0.17 7.05 -11.23
N GLY A 163 -0.08 8.11 -10.47
CA GLY A 163 0.61 8.39 -9.23
C GLY A 163 -0.06 7.69 -8.05
N SER A 164 0.69 7.55 -6.95
CA SER A 164 0.09 7.13 -5.69
C SER A 164 0.70 7.85 -4.49
N PHE A 165 -0.09 7.99 -3.44
CA PHE A 165 0.34 8.49 -2.13
C PHE A 165 -0.09 7.51 -1.05
N THR A 166 0.82 7.16 -0.16
CA THR A 166 0.53 6.30 0.98
C THR A 166 0.89 7.02 2.27
N SER A 167 0.02 6.94 3.27
CA SER A 167 0.24 7.45 4.61
C SER A 167 -0.19 6.40 5.64
N HIS A 168 0.27 6.52 6.88
CA HIS A 168 0.06 5.54 7.96
C HIS A 168 -0.49 6.22 9.21
N GLY A 169 -1.03 5.42 10.13
CA GLY A 169 -1.36 5.86 11.48
C GLY A 169 -2.64 6.69 11.60
N TYR A 170 -3.72 6.25 10.95
CA TYR A 170 -5.04 6.89 11.09
C TYR A 170 -5.89 6.15 12.12
N GLU A 171 -6.59 6.92 12.95
CA GLU A 171 -7.69 6.36 13.72
C GLU A 171 -8.84 5.99 12.76
N ALA A 172 -9.49 4.85 13.02
CA ALA A 172 -10.62 4.42 12.21
C ALA A 172 -11.73 5.50 12.29
N PRO A 173 -12.30 5.93 11.14
CA PRO A 173 -13.38 6.90 11.13
C PRO A 173 -14.55 6.44 12.00
N GLU A 174 -15.02 7.31 12.89
CA GLU A 174 -16.21 7.05 13.70
C GLU A 174 -17.40 6.74 12.77
N GLY A 175 -18.08 5.60 12.97
CA GLY A 175 -19.36 5.32 12.31
C GLY A 175 -19.49 4.01 11.53
N LYS A 176 -18.49 3.13 11.48
CA LYS A 176 -18.71 1.74 11.06
C LYS A 176 -18.82 0.81 12.26
N ALA A 177 -20.05 0.54 12.67
CA ALA A 177 -20.40 -0.60 13.50
C ALA A 177 -20.06 -1.90 12.75
N GLY A 178 -18.98 -2.58 13.13
CA GLY A 178 -18.69 -3.94 12.66
C GLY A 178 -17.22 -4.36 12.61
N GLU A 179 -16.28 -3.43 12.42
CA GLU A 179 -14.85 -3.76 12.33
C GLU A 179 -14.04 -2.88 13.29
N THR A 180 -13.84 -3.36 14.51
CA THR A 180 -12.92 -2.79 15.50
C THR A 180 -11.47 -3.07 15.09
N GLY A 181 -10.96 -2.36 14.08
CA GLY A 181 -9.61 -2.52 13.56
C GLY A 181 -8.84 -1.21 13.45
N THR A 182 -7.51 -1.27 13.40
CA THR A 182 -6.65 -0.09 13.24
C THR A 182 -6.36 0.12 11.76
N ILE A 183 -6.50 1.36 11.27
CA ILE A 183 -6.07 1.71 9.92
C ILE A 183 -4.55 1.82 9.93
N GLU A 184 -3.88 0.78 9.44
CA GLU A 184 -2.43 0.73 9.35
C GLU A 184 -1.94 1.68 8.25
N TYR A 185 -2.60 1.64 7.09
CA TYR A 185 -2.26 2.43 5.92
C TYR A 185 -3.49 2.95 5.18
N VAL A 186 -3.30 4.10 4.54
CA VAL A 186 -4.20 4.69 3.56
C VAL A 186 -3.43 4.87 2.27
N LEU A 187 -3.97 4.39 1.16
CA LEU A 187 -3.39 4.52 -0.18
C LEU A 187 -4.35 5.26 -1.10
N TRP A 188 -3.85 6.34 -1.68
CA TRP A 188 -4.49 7.12 -2.73
C TRP A 188 -3.84 6.81 -4.07
N ILE A 189 -4.63 6.59 -5.12
CA ILE A 189 -4.16 6.40 -6.49
C ILE A 189 -4.92 7.35 -7.41
N GLY A 190 -4.21 7.99 -8.34
CA GLY A 190 -4.81 8.78 -9.41
C GLY A 190 -3.82 9.67 -10.13
#